data_AF-A0A924YS78-F1
#
_entry.id   AF-A0A924YS78-F1
#
_cell.length_a   1.000
_cell.length_b   1.000
_cell.length_c   1.000
_cell.angle_alpha   90.00
_cell.angle_beta   90.00
_cell.angle_gamma   90.00
#
_symmetry.space_group_name_H-M   'P 1'
#
loop_
_entity.id
_entity.type
_entity.pdbx_description
1 polymer ?
#
loop_
_entity_poly.entity_id
_entity_poly.type
_entity_poly.pdbx_seq_one_letter_code
_entity_poly.pdbx_strand_id
1 'polypeptide(L)'
;QGGGFVVGFEANVADYLQVKSAKPQYAMAPGLATIRSTPGTQPAASVIYVSELTSGKVGCYGIPFKLPNSKNPIPVKLVPIDQYSFREAAPVE
;
A
#
# COMPACT_ATOMS: atom_id res chain seq x y z
N GLN A 1 -13.30 18.16 20.52
CA GLN A 1 -12.75 17.79 19.19
C GLN A 1 -13.55 16.60 18.69
N GLY A 2 -14.15 16.71 17.50
CA GLY A 2 -14.81 15.59 16.84
C GLY A 2 -13.90 15.05 15.75
N GLY A 3 -13.49 13.80 15.88
CA GLY A 3 -12.85 13.03 14.81
C GLY A 3 -13.71 11.82 14.51
N GLY A 4 -13.87 11.50 13.23
CA GLY A 4 -14.62 10.33 12.76
C GLY A 4 -13.91 9.67 11.59
N PHE A 5 -14.17 8.38 11.38
CA PHE A 5 -13.68 7.69 10.19
C PHE A 5 -14.23 8.35 8.93
N VAL A 6 -13.34 8.76 8.04
CA VAL A 6 -13.71 9.46 6.80
C VAL A 6 -13.80 8.47 5.63
N VAL A 7 -12.81 7.61 5.47
CA VAL A 7 -12.76 6.60 4.40
C VAL A 7 -11.99 5.36 4.85
N GLY A 8 -12.45 4.19 4.43
CA GLY A 8 -11.70 2.94 4.56
C GLY A 8 -10.93 2.65 3.28
N PHE A 9 -9.76 2.02 3.40
CA PHE A 9 -8.96 1.57 2.26
C PHE A 9 -8.80 0.05 2.29
N GLU A 10 -8.76 -0.57 1.11
CA GLU A 10 -8.52 -2.01 0.97
C GLU A 10 -7.48 -2.33 -0.11
N ALA A 11 -6.76 -3.43 0.09
CA ALA A 11 -5.87 -4.02 -0.90
C ALA A 11 -5.75 -5.54 -0.66
N ASN A 12 -5.70 -6.32 -1.73
CA ASN A 12 -5.34 -7.74 -1.63
C ASN A 12 -3.81 -7.88 -1.64
N VAL A 13 -3.22 -7.73 -0.46
CA VAL A 13 -1.75 -7.74 -0.29
C VAL A 13 -1.14 -9.08 -0.66
N ALA A 14 -1.78 -10.18 -0.25
CA ALA A 14 -1.29 -11.53 -0.46
C ALA A 14 -1.19 -11.88 -1.95
N ASP A 15 -2.20 -11.50 -2.73
CA ASP A 15 -2.22 -11.70 -4.18
C ASP A 15 -1.15 -10.84 -4.87
N TYR A 16 -1.09 -9.54 -4.57
CA TYR A 16 -0.11 -8.67 -5.21
C TYR A 16 1.33 -9.10 -4.92
N LEU A 17 1.65 -9.41 -3.66
CA LEU A 17 2.99 -9.85 -3.25
C LEU A 17 3.26 -11.33 -3.50
N GLN A 18 2.30 -12.09 -4.03
CA GLN A 18 2.44 -13.53 -4.31
C GLN A 18 2.92 -14.29 -3.05
N VAL A 19 2.22 -14.07 -1.93
CA VAL A 19 2.54 -14.61 -0.61
C VAL A 19 2.18 -16.09 -0.56
N LYS A 20 3.16 -16.93 -0.21
CA LYS A 20 2.99 -18.40 -0.14
C LYS A 20 2.82 -18.92 1.28
N SER A 21 3.15 -18.12 2.29
CA SER A 21 3.03 -18.50 3.69
C SER A 21 1.56 -18.68 4.06
N ALA A 22 1.24 -19.77 4.77
CA ALA A 22 -0.08 -20.00 5.35
C ALA A 22 -0.36 -19.09 6.56
N LYS A 23 0.69 -18.48 7.14
CA LYS A 23 0.61 -17.58 8.29
C LYS A 23 1.51 -16.35 8.06
N PRO A 24 1.18 -15.50 7.08
CA PRO A 24 1.98 -14.33 6.78
C PRO A 24 1.85 -13.26 7.87
N GLN A 25 2.90 -12.47 8.03
CA GLN A 25 2.94 -11.36 8.99
C GLN A 25 3.13 -10.07 8.22
N TYR A 26 2.39 -9.04 8.56
CA TYR A 26 2.40 -7.77 7.82
C TYR A 26 2.74 -6.60 8.72
N ALA A 27 3.50 -5.65 8.18
CA ALA A 27 3.69 -4.32 8.75
C ALA A 27 3.27 -3.27 7.72
N MET A 28 2.64 -2.19 8.18
CA MET A 28 2.18 -1.09 7.31
C MET A 28 2.74 0.23 7.78
N ALA A 29 3.16 1.07 6.84
CA ALA A 29 3.61 2.42 7.11
C ALA A 29 3.11 3.39 6.02
N PRO A 30 2.62 4.59 6.38
CA PRO A 30 2.42 5.64 5.41
C PRO A 30 3.77 6.13 4.90
N GLY A 31 3.79 6.70 3.69
CA GLY A 31 4.99 7.32 3.15
C GLY A 31 4.74 8.10 1.88
N LEU A 32 5.83 8.43 1.21
CA LEU A 32 5.84 9.16 -0.06
C LEU A 32 6.51 8.31 -1.14
N ALA A 33 5.99 8.38 -2.37
CA ALA A 33 6.60 7.77 -3.55
C ALA A 33 6.71 8.78 -4.70
N THR A 34 7.71 8.57 -5.56
CA THR A 34 7.79 9.29 -6.83
C THR A 34 6.86 8.60 -7.83
N ILE A 35 5.68 9.17 -8.04
CA ILE A 35 4.71 8.64 -8.99
C ILE A 35 4.83 9.44 -10.29
N ARG A 36 5.03 8.75 -11.41
CA ARG A 36 5.15 9.40 -12.73
C ARG A 36 3.85 10.16 -13.04
N SER A 37 3.96 11.45 -13.30
CA SER A 37 2.83 12.27 -13.75
C SER A 37 2.53 12.02 -15.22
N THR A 38 1.25 11.91 -15.56
CA THR A 38 0.77 11.94 -16.94
C THR A 38 0.27 13.35 -17.24
N PRO A 39 0.40 13.88 -18.47
CA PRO A 39 -0.16 15.19 -18.81
C PRO A 39 -1.64 15.30 -18.38
N GLY A 40 -1.96 16.32 -17.59
CA GLY A 40 -3.31 16.54 -17.05
C GLY A 40 -3.62 15.83 -15.72
N THR A 41 -2.68 15.06 -15.15
CA THR A 41 -2.84 14.43 -13.82
C THR A 41 -1.60 14.59 -12.95
N GLN A 42 -1.77 15.21 -11.78
CA GLN A 42 -0.77 15.19 -10.71
C GLN A 42 -1.22 14.21 -9.63
N PRO A 43 -0.64 13.00 -9.57
CA PRO A 43 -0.98 12.05 -8.52
C PRO A 43 -0.52 12.58 -7.15
N ALA A 44 -1.30 12.31 -6.10
CA ALA A 44 -0.83 12.52 -4.75
C ALA A 44 0.34 11.58 -4.47
N ALA A 45 1.45 12.11 -3.94
CA ALA A 45 2.64 11.31 -3.63
C ALA A 45 2.44 10.37 -2.42
N SER A 46 1.33 10.52 -1.70
CA SER A 46 1.01 9.72 -0.51
C SER A 46 0.72 8.27 -0.88
N VAL A 47 1.46 7.37 -0.23
CA VAL A 47 1.33 5.93 -0.41
C VAL A 47 1.26 5.23 0.96
N ILE A 48 0.79 3.98 0.93
CA ILE A 48 0.93 3.02 2.01
C ILE A 48 1.93 1.97 1.56
N TYR A 49 2.99 1.77 2.34
CA TYR A 49 3.90 0.65 2.18
C TYR A 49 3.41 -0.51 3.04
N VAL A 50 3.30 -1.70 2.46
CA VAL A 50 2.98 -2.92 3.20
C VAL A 50 4.12 -3.92 3.03
N SER A 51 4.77 -4.25 4.14
CA SER A 51 5.82 -5.27 4.19
C SER A 51 5.20 -6.60 4.63
N GLU A 52 5.39 -7.66 3.86
CA GLU A 52 5.14 -9.02 4.29
C GLU A 52 6.43 -9.63 4.84
N LEU A 53 6.45 -9.83 6.15
CA LEU A 53 7.67 -10.07 6.92
C LEU A 53 8.19 -11.50 6.81
N THR A 54 7.37 -12.47 6.35
CA THR A 54 7.84 -13.86 6.19
C THR A 54 8.60 -14.08 4.89
N SER A 55 8.23 -13.40 3.81
CA SER A 55 8.94 -13.43 2.52
C SER A 55 9.87 -12.23 2.30
N GLY A 56 9.79 -11.22 3.15
CA GLY A 56 10.56 -9.98 3.02
C GLY A 56 10.16 -9.10 1.83
N LYS A 57 9.01 -9.37 1.22
CA LYS A 57 8.48 -8.56 0.11
C LYS A 57 7.75 -7.34 0.63
N VAL A 58 7.88 -6.24 -0.08
CA VAL A 58 7.24 -4.97 0.24
C VAL A 58 6.50 -4.46 -0.98
N GLY A 59 5.24 -4.11 -0.79
CA GLY A 59 4.39 -3.49 -1.80
C GLY A 59 4.19 -2.01 -1.51
N CYS A 60 4.26 -1.17 -2.55
CA CYS A 60 3.89 0.23 -2.51
C CYS A 60 2.49 0.41 -3.09
N TYR A 61 1.60 1.06 -2.35
CA TYR A 61 0.20 1.23 -2.71
C TYR A 61 -0.21 2.70 -2.69
N GLY A 62 -0.65 3.22 -3.83
CA GLY A 62 -1.14 4.58 -4.00
C GLY A 62 -2.56 4.79 -3.46
N ILE A 63 -2.77 5.94 -2.84
CA ILE A 63 -4.09 6.43 -2.45
C ILE A 63 -4.71 7.16 -3.64
N PRO A 64 -5.88 6.72 -4.16
CA PRO A 64 -6.50 7.39 -5.29
C PRO A 64 -7.01 8.78 -4.88
N PHE A 65 -6.84 9.76 -5.78
CA PHE A 65 -7.26 11.15 -5.55
C PHE A 65 -8.79 11.30 -5.46
N LYS A 66 -9.52 10.52 -6.26
CA LYS A 66 -10.99 10.52 -6.25
C LYS A 66 -11.49 9.56 -5.18
N LEU A 67 -11.96 10.12 -4.07
CA LEU A 67 -12.60 9.36 -3.00
C LEU A 67 -14.12 9.28 -3.24
N PRO A 68 -14.76 8.14 -2.96
CA PRO A 68 -16.21 8.01 -3.00
C PRO A 68 -16.86 8.94 -1.97
N ASN A 69 -18.10 9.34 -2.25
CA ASN A 69 -18.88 10.22 -1.39
C ASN A 69 -19.15 9.54 -0.03
N SER A 70 -18.99 10.28 1.06
CA SER A 70 -19.13 9.82 2.45
C SER A 70 -20.51 9.23 2.79
N LYS A 71 -21.53 9.44 1.95
CA LYS A 71 -22.86 8.87 2.13
C LYS A 71 -22.92 7.34 1.94
N ASN A 72 -22.00 6.76 1.16
CA ASN A 72 -21.89 5.31 0.96
C ASN A 72 -20.41 4.89 1.10
N PRO A 73 -19.94 4.63 2.34
CA PRO A 73 -18.56 4.27 2.59
C PRO A 73 -18.28 2.84 2.09
N ILE A 74 -17.87 2.72 0.84
CA ILE A 74 -17.25 1.50 0.31
C ILE A 74 -15.74 1.64 0.51
N PRO A 75 -15.02 0.60 0.96
CA PRO A 75 -13.58 0.63 1.01
C PRO A 75 -12.99 1.00 -0.35
N VAL A 76 -12.10 1.97 -0.34
CA VAL A 76 -11.43 2.46 -1.52
C VAL A 76 -10.26 1.54 -1.82
N LYS A 77 -10.24 0.97 -3.03
CA LYS A 77 -9.12 0.15 -3.46
C LYS A 77 -7.86 0.99 -3.60
N LEU A 78 -6.81 0.59 -2.90
CA LEU A 78 -5.49 1.14 -3.12
C LEU A 78 -4.94 0.66 -4.46
N VAL A 79 -4.14 1.52 -5.11
CA VAL A 79 -3.56 1.23 -6.41
C VAL A 79 -2.17 0.63 -6.21
N PRO A 80 -1.89 -0.61 -6.61
CA PRO A 80 -0.54 -1.14 -6.54
C PRO A 80 0.39 -0.36 -7.48
N ILE A 81 1.52 0.12 -6.98
CA ILE A 81 2.47 0.96 -7.72
C ILE A 81 3.74 0.19 -8.05
N ASP A 82 4.36 -0.41 -7.04
CA ASP A 82 5.67 -1.06 -7.18
C ASP A 82 5.89 -2.09 -6.08
N GLN A 83 6.90 -2.94 -6.26
CA GLN A 83 7.34 -3.94 -5.30
C GLN A 83 8.85 -3.95 -5.16
N TYR A 84 9.33 -4.23 -3.96
CA TYR A 84 10.73 -4.58 -3.74
C TYR A 84 10.83 -5.68 -2.68
N SER A 85 11.97 -6.35 -2.61
CA SER A 85 12.30 -7.24 -1.49
C SER A 85 13.33 -6.55 -0.62
N PHE A 86 13.23 -6.69 0.70
CA PHE A 86 14.38 -6.41 1.56
C PHE A 86 15.61 -7.10 0.96
N ARG A 87 16.76 -6.40 0.94
CA ARG A 87 18.02 -7.08 0.62
C ARG A 87 18.09 -8.32 1.50
N GLU A 88 18.49 -9.47 0.94
CA GLU A 88 18.96 -10.57 1.78
C GLU A 88 19.90 -9.94 2.81
N ALA A 89 19.60 -10.11 4.10
CA ALA A 89 20.60 -9.83 5.10
C ALA A 89 21.81 -10.64 4.67
N ALA A 90 22.94 -9.97 4.39
CA ALA A 90 24.17 -10.66 4.07
C ALA A 90 24.33 -11.79 5.12
N PRO A 91 24.68 -13.02 4.71
CA PRO A 91 24.91 -14.09 5.66
C PRO A 91 25.79 -13.55 6.78
N VAL A 92 25.36 -13.73 8.03
CA VAL A 92 26.21 -13.41 9.17
C VAL A 92 27.39 -14.36 9.07
N GLU A 93 28.56 -13.82 8.70
CA GLU A 93 29.84 -14.53 8.73
C GLU A 93 30.29 -14.76 10.17
#